data_AF-A0A5B9D672-F1
#
_entry.id   AF-A0A5B9D672-F1
#
_cell.length_a   1.000
_cell.length_b   1.000
_cell.length_c   1.000
_cell.angle_alpha   90.00
_cell.angle_beta   90.00
_cell.angle_gamma   90.00
#
_symmetry.space_group_name_H-M   'P 1'
#
loop_
_entity.id
_entity.type
_entity.pdbx_description
1 polymer ?
#
loop_
_entity_poly.entity_id
_entity_poly.type
_entity_poly.pdbx_seq_one_letter_code
_entity_poly.pdbx_strand_id
1 'polypeptide(L)'
;MDKIKIKMIFIKIAYIVGIILDGLLGIDMFLYTFLGKSIYLHNQNIPISSNETQPVMMFGTALMIGWTILLGWGLHKPIERKGTLIITAFPVVFLYLIYDIFQYINDISITDPSSKIVVMIIRCGLIILMMVAYIFANQVKERKK
;
A
#
# COMPACT_ATOMS: atom_id res chain seq x y z
N MET A 1 -14.19 27.04 -6.11
CA MET A 1 -13.61 25.86 -6.80
C MET A 1 -14.71 24.82 -6.99
N ASP A 2 -14.95 24.34 -8.22
CA ASP A 2 -16.05 23.40 -8.50
C ASP A 2 -15.94 22.14 -7.65
N LYS A 3 -17.04 21.72 -7.01
CA LYS A 3 -17.07 20.50 -6.16
C LYS A 3 -16.54 19.25 -6.89
N ILE A 4 -16.68 19.20 -8.22
CA ILE A 4 -16.16 18.12 -9.07
C ILE A 4 -14.63 18.19 -9.19
N LYS A 5 -14.05 19.38 -9.35
CA LYS A 5 -12.59 19.56 -9.43
C LYS A 5 -11.91 19.12 -8.12
N ILE A 6 -12.48 19.48 -6.96
CA ILE A 6 -11.97 19.05 -5.65
C ILE A 6 -11.95 17.53 -5.54
N LYS A 7 -13.07 16.87 -5.89
CA LYS A 7 -13.15 15.39 -5.87
C LYS A 7 -12.14 14.75 -6.81
N MET A 8 -11.96 15.31 -8.00
CA MET A 8 -10.95 14.80 -8.95
C MET A 8 -9.53 14.91 -8.43
N ILE A 9 -9.18 16.02 -7.77
CA ILE A 9 -7.88 16.19 -7.13
C ILE A 9 -7.70 15.14 -6.03
N PHE A 10 -8.71 14.95 -5.18
CA PHE A 10 -8.67 13.96 -4.10
C PHE A 10 -8.42 12.54 -4.62
N ILE A 11 -9.12 12.14 -5.69
CA ILE A 11 -8.94 10.81 -6.29
C ILE A 11 -7.50 10.64 -6.79
N LYS A 12 -6.94 11.66 -7.46
CA LYS A 12 -5.54 11.62 -7.93
C LYS A 12 -4.54 11.53 -6.79
N ILE A 13 -4.79 12.26 -5.69
CA ILE A 13 -3.95 12.19 -4.49
C ILE A 13 -3.93 10.76 -3.93
N ALA A 14 -5.08 10.09 -3.83
CA ALA A 14 -5.13 8.71 -3.36
C ALA A 14 -4.26 7.76 -4.20
N TYR A 15 -4.32 7.88 -5.53
CA TYR A 15 -3.44 7.13 -6.43
C TYR A 15 -1.96 7.46 -6.21
N ILE A 16 -1.61 8.75 -6.13
CA ILE A 16 -0.21 9.19 -5.95
C ILE A 16 0.36 8.69 -4.61
N VAL A 17 -0.42 8.79 -3.53
CA VAL A 17 -0.02 8.27 -2.21
C VAL A 17 0.25 6.77 -2.29
N GLY A 18 -0.64 6.01 -2.94
CA GLY A 18 -0.41 4.57 -3.15
C GLY A 18 0.84 4.26 -3.96
N ILE A 19 1.05 4.97 -5.08
CA ILE A 19 2.25 4.83 -5.93
C ILE A 19 3.53 5.08 -5.13
N ILE A 20 3.57 6.12 -4.31
CA ILE A 20 4.74 6.47 -3.51
C ILE A 20 4.99 5.40 -2.45
N LEU A 21 3.95 4.98 -1.72
CA LEU A 21 4.11 4.01 -0.64
C LEU A 21 4.51 2.63 -1.16
N ASP A 22 3.84 2.13 -2.21
CA ASP A 22 4.19 0.84 -2.82
C ASP A 22 5.58 0.89 -3.47
N GLY A 23 5.94 2.01 -4.09
CA GLY A 23 7.25 2.20 -4.68
C GLY A 23 8.36 2.21 -3.64
N LEU A 24 8.17 2.95 -2.53
CA LEU A 24 9.12 2.96 -1.41
C LEU A 24 9.26 1.58 -0.77
N LEU A 25 8.14 0.88 -0.56
CA LEU A 25 8.12 -0.49 -0.05
C LEU A 25 8.87 -1.47 -0.97
N GLY A 26 8.59 -1.41 -2.27
CA GLY A 26 9.25 -2.25 -3.26
C GLY A 26 10.76 -1.98 -3.34
N ILE A 27 11.17 -0.72 -3.31
CA ILE A 27 12.60 -0.34 -3.27
C ILE A 27 13.26 -0.85 -1.98
N ASP A 28 12.60 -0.70 -0.83
CA ASP A 28 13.15 -1.15 0.45
C ASP A 28 13.32 -2.68 0.49
N MET A 29 12.33 -3.44 0.02
CA MET A 29 12.41 -4.90 -0.08
C MET A 29 13.48 -5.36 -1.10
N PHE A 30 13.61 -4.63 -2.21
CA PHE A 30 14.66 -4.89 -3.20
C PHE A 30 16.05 -4.69 -2.57
N LEU A 31 16.29 -3.54 -1.93
CA LEU A 31 17.55 -3.25 -1.27
C LEU A 31 17.85 -4.25 -0.15
N TYR A 32 16.84 -4.65 0.62
CA TYR A 32 17.01 -5.69 1.62
C TYR A 32 17.45 -7.03 1.03
N THR A 33 16.87 -7.42 -0.11
CA THR A 33 17.18 -8.68 -0.81
C THR A 33 18.64 -8.75 -1.30
N PHE A 34 19.20 -7.62 -1.77
CA PHE A 34 20.54 -7.57 -2.37
C PHE A 34 21.64 -7.09 -1.43
N LEU A 35 21.32 -6.15 -0.53
CA LEU A 35 22.29 -5.49 0.35
C LEU A 35 22.17 -5.92 1.81
N GLY A 36 21.09 -6.64 2.17
CA GLY A 36 20.83 -7.02 3.57
C GLY A 36 20.46 -5.87 4.49
N LYS A 37 20.18 -4.71 3.90
CA LYS A 37 19.89 -3.47 4.62
C LYS A 37 18.57 -2.94 4.13
N SER A 38 17.64 -2.78 5.05
CA SER A 38 16.46 -1.95 4.84
C SER A 38 16.78 -0.54 5.32
N ILE A 39 16.24 0.44 4.61
CA ILE A 39 16.42 1.86 4.89
C ILE A 39 15.25 2.37 5.74
N TYR A 40 14.05 1.75 5.64
CA TYR A 40 12.83 2.36 6.18
C TYR A 40 11.97 1.46 7.09
N LEU A 41 11.91 0.15 6.88
CA LEU A 41 10.91 -0.71 7.56
C LEU A 41 11.51 -1.90 8.31
N HIS A 42 12.74 -2.26 7.99
CA HIS A 42 13.46 -3.37 8.58
C HIS A 42 14.73 -2.82 9.24
N ASN A 43 14.57 -1.97 10.27
CA ASN A 43 15.64 -1.73 11.24
C ASN A 43 15.82 -2.98 12.13
N GLN A 44 15.95 -4.11 11.48
CA GLN A 44 16.08 -5.40 12.10
C GLN A 44 17.40 -5.94 11.63
N ASN A 45 18.28 -6.18 12.59
CA ASN A 45 19.36 -7.13 12.42
C ASN A 45 18.76 -8.55 12.29
N ILE A 46 17.80 -8.78 11.39
CA ILE A 46 17.50 -10.14 10.95
C ILE A 46 18.69 -10.49 10.06
N PRO A 47 19.60 -11.36 10.51
CA PRO A 47 20.68 -11.80 9.63
C PRO A 47 20.04 -12.42 8.39
N ILE A 48 20.45 -11.96 7.20
CA ILE A 48 20.22 -12.66 5.93
C ILE A 48 20.85 -14.05 6.09
N SER A 49 20.14 -14.99 6.69
CA SER A 49 20.73 -16.27 7.08
C SER A 49 19.80 -17.45 6.88
N SER A 50 18.58 -17.23 6.40
CA SER A 50 17.72 -18.31 5.93
C SER A 50 17.53 -18.20 4.42
N ASN A 51 17.82 -19.30 3.71
CA ASN A 51 17.49 -19.49 2.29
C ASN A 51 15.99 -19.26 1.97
N GLU A 52 15.15 -19.07 2.99
CA GLU A 52 13.70 -18.93 2.91
C GLU A 52 13.24 -17.46 2.90
N THR A 53 13.99 -16.51 3.47
CA THR A 53 13.55 -15.10 3.56
C THR A 53 13.77 -14.33 2.26
N GLN A 54 14.84 -14.63 1.54
CA GLN A 54 15.19 -13.99 0.27
C GLN A 54 14.12 -14.20 -0.84
N PRO A 55 13.62 -15.42 -1.11
CA PRO A 55 12.58 -15.61 -2.13
C PRO A 55 11.28 -14.90 -1.76
N VAL A 56 10.87 -14.90 -0.49
CA VAL A 56 9.67 -14.20 -0.02
C VAL A 56 9.78 -12.68 -0.25
N MET A 57 10.95 -12.10 0.04
CA MET A 57 11.21 -10.67 -0.20
C MET A 57 11.25 -10.32 -1.70
N MET A 58 11.77 -11.21 -2.55
CA MET A 58 11.73 -11.04 -4.01
C MET A 58 10.29 -11.05 -4.55
N PHE A 59 9.45 -11.99 -4.09
CA PHE A 59 8.03 -12.01 -4.46
C PHE A 59 7.30 -10.75 -3.98
N GLY A 60 7.56 -10.32 -2.74
CA GLY A 60 7.04 -9.05 -2.20
C GLY A 60 7.45 -7.86 -3.05
N THR A 61 8.73 -7.78 -3.42
CA THR A 61 9.28 -6.72 -4.28
C THR A 61 8.57 -6.67 -5.63
N ALA A 62 8.47 -7.81 -6.32
CA ALA A 62 7.82 -7.89 -7.63
C ALA A 62 6.34 -7.48 -7.54
N LEU A 63 5.65 -7.89 -6.47
CA LEU A 63 4.26 -7.52 -6.22
C LEU A 63 4.12 -6.01 -5.99
N MET A 64 4.96 -5.40 -5.15
CA MET A 64 4.93 -3.96 -4.86
C MET A 64 5.25 -3.11 -6.10
N ILE A 65 6.23 -3.51 -6.91
CA ILE A 65 6.52 -2.85 -8.19
C ILE A 65 5.35 -3.00 -9.17
N GLY A 66 4.80 -4.21 -9.28
CA GLY A 66 3.62 -4.47 -10.10
C GLY A 66 2.41 -3.62 -9.69
N TRP A 67 2.19 -3.46 -8.38
CA TRP A 67 1.11 -2.64 -7.84
C TRP A 67 1.34 -1.15 -8.07
N THR A 68 2.58 -0.69 -7.94
CA THR A 68 3.00 0.68 -8.28
C THR A 68 2.66 1.02 -9.74
N ILE A 69 2.99 0.12 -10.66
CA ILE A 69 2.66 0.27 -12.10
C ILE A 69 1.15 0.27 -12.31
N LEU A 70 0.42 -0.63 -11.64
CA LEU A 70 -1.04 -0.72 -11.73
C LEU A 70 -1.74 0.56 -11.25
N LEU A 71 -1.27 1.15 -10.15
CA LEU A 71 -1.78 2.42 -9.63
C LEU A 71 -1.40 3.59 -10.56
N GLY A 72 -0.19 3.59 -11.12
CA GLY A 72 0.21 4.54 -12.17
C GLY A 72 -0.67 4.46 -13.42
N TRP A 73 -1.04 3.24 -13.81
CA TRP A 73 -2.00 3.00 -14.88
C TRP A 73 -3.41 3.49 -14.48
N GLY A 74 -3.86 3.25 -13.25
CA GLY A 74 -5.12 3.78 -12.73
C GLY A 74 -5.18 5.32 -12.74
N LEU A 75 -4.07 5.99 -12.41
CA LEU A 75 -3.95 7.45 -12.37
C LEU A 75 -4.21 8.13 -13.73
N HIS A 76 -3.91 7.45 -14.85
CA HIS A 76 -4.18 7.99 -16.19
C HIS A 76 -5.69 8.15 -16.46
N LYS A 77 -6.52 7.26 -15.92
CA LYS A 77 -7.98 7.28 -16.08
C LYS A 77 -8.69 6.91 -14.76
N PRO A 78 -8.63 7.79 -13.75
CA PRO A 78 -8.94 7.42 -12.37
C PRO A 78 -10.43 7.05 -12.13
N ILE A 79 -11.34 7.58 -12.95
CA ILE A 79 -12.78 7.31 -12.87
C ILE A 79 -13.12 5.97 -13.55
N GLU A 80 -12.57 5.72 -14.73
CA GLU A 80 -12.80 4.49 -15.49
C GLU A 80 -12.18 3.29 -14.77
N ARG A 81 -11.01 3.49 -14.18
CA ARG A 81 -10.19 2.46 -13.52
C ARG A 81 -10.32 2.44 -12.01
N LYS A 82 -11.36 3.06 -11.45
CA LYS A 82 -11.65 3.09 -9.99
C LYS A 82 -11.63 1.71 -9.31
N GLY A 83 -11.78 0.63 -10.08
CA GLY A 83 -11.59 -0.75 -9.61
C GLY A 83 -10.24 -0.98 -8.92
N THR A 84 -9.17 -0.32 -9.36
CA THR A 84 -7.85 -0.47 -8.71
C THR A 84 -7.84 0.08 -7.28
N LEU A 85 -8.61 1.14 -6.99
CA LEU A 85 -8.72 1.70 -5.64
C LEU A 85 -9.40 0.72 -4.68
N ILE A 86 -10.51 0.12 -5.11
CA ILE A 86 -11.23 -0.84 -4.26
C ILE A 86 -10.40 -2.10 -4.06
N ILE A 87 -9.75 -2.65 -5.10
CA ILE A 87 -8.88 -3.83 -4.97
C ILE A 87 -7.68 -3.54 -4.04
N THR A 88 -7.12 -2.33 -4.10
CA THR A 88 -6.02 -1.94 -3.20
C THR A 88 -6.49 -1.81 -1.76
N ALA A 89 -7.64 -1.16 -1.52
CA ALA A 89 -8.21 -1.09 -0.17
C ALA A 89 -8.61 -2.48 0.35
N PHE A 90 -9.26 -3.26 -0.50
CA PHE A 90 -9.80 -4.59 -0.25
C PHE A 90 -9.73 -5.43 -1.53
N PRO A 91 -8.86 -6.45 -1.60
CA PRO A 91 -8.36 -7.22 -0.46
C PRO A 91 -6.98 -6.80 0.08
N VAL A 92 -6.17 -6.02 -0.64
CA VAL A 92 -4.72 -5.93 -0.35
C VAL A 92 -4.44 -5.34 1.04
N VAL A 93 -4.72 -4.05 1.25
CA VAL A 93 -4.34 -3.38 2.52
C VAL A 93 -5.14 -3.93 3.69
N PHE A 94 -6.40 -4.31 3.47
CA PHE A 94 -7.24 -4.91 4.51
C PHE A 94 -6.72 -6.26 5.02
N LEU A 95 -6.33 -7.17 4.13
CA LEU A 95 -5.76 -8.47 4.55
C LEU A 95 -4.41 -8.27 5.26
N TYR A 96 -3.60 -7.33 4.80
CA TYR A 96 -2.36 -6.95 5.48
C TYR A 96 -2.62 -6.41 6.90
N LEU A 97 -3.67 -5.61 7.09
CA LEU A 97 -4.06 -5.13 8.42
C LEU A 97 -4.51 -6.28 9.33
N ILE A 98 -5.29 -7.23 8.82
CA ILE A 98 -5.68 -8.43 9.58
C ILE A 98 -4.45 -9.23 10.01
N TYR A 99 -3.48 -9.39 9.11
CA TYR A 99 -2.25 -10.10 9.39
C TYR A 99 -1.42 -9.41 10.50
N ASP A 100 -1.33 -8.08 10.49
CA ASP A 100 -0.66 -7.33 11.57
C ASP A 100 -1.37 -7.52 12.91
N ILE A 101 -2.70 -7.42 12.93
CA ILE A 101 -3.51 -7.60 14.14
C ILE A 101 -3.29 -9.01 14.69
N PHE A 102 -3.34 -10.03 13.84
CA PHE A 102 -3.11 -11.41 14.24
C PHE A 102 -1.71 -11.59 14.86
N GLN A 103 -0.67 -11.04 14.24
CA GLN A 103 0.68 -11.11 14.81
C GLN A 103 0.80 -10.37 16.14
N TYR A 104 0.14 -9.22 16.27
CA TYR A 104 0.17 -8.40 17.48
C TYR A 104 -0.52 -9.11 18.66
N ILE A 105 -1.68 -9.74 18.42
CA ILE A 105 -2.43 -10.45 19.47
C ILE A 105 -1.70 -11.71 19.97
N ASN A 106 -1.00 -12.42 19.07
CA ASN A 106 -0.32 -13.67 19.41
C ASN A 106 1.13 -13.49 19.88
N ASP A 107 1.59 -12.25 20.06
CA ASP A 107 2.99 -11.93 20.40
C ASP A 107 4.04 -12.60 19.47
N ILE A 108 3.66 -12.90 18.22
CA ILE A 108 4.56 -13.47 17.19
C ILE A 108 5.44 -12.36 16.60
N SER A 109 5.78 -11.36 17.42
CA SER A 109 6.39 -10.13 16.97
C SER A 109 7.88 -10.28 16.78
N ILE A 110 8.30 -10.35 15.52
CA ILE A 110 9.71 -10.27 15.13
C ILE A 110 10.21 -8.82 15.27
N THR A 111 9.32 -7.82 15.30
CA THR A 111 9.61 -6.36 15.35
C THR A 111 9.20 -5.68 16.65
N ASP A 112 9.81 -4.52 16.94
CA ASP A 112 9.44 -3.63 18.05
C ASP A 112 7.93 -3.30 18.02
N PRO A 113 7.19 -3.54 19.11
CA PRO A 113 5.75 -3.28 19.21
C PRO A 113 5.34 -1.86 18.80
N SER A 114 6.18 -0.86 19.09
CA SER A 114 5.89 0.54 18.78
C SER A 114 5.81 0.79 17.27
N SER A 115 6.70 0.17 16.50
CA SER A 115 6.75 0.30 15.04
C SER A 115 5.52 -0.31 14.36
N LYS A 116 5.00 -1.43 14.87
CA LYS A 116 3.81 -2.10 14.34
C LYS A 116 2.56 -1.24 14.45
N ILE A 117 2.33 -0.59 15.59
CA ILE A 117 1.16 0.27 15.81
C ILE A 117 1.16 1.41 14.79
N VAL A 118 2.32 2.02 14.52
CA VAL A 118 2.45 3.10 13.53
C VAL A 118 2.08 2.59 12.13
N VAL A 119 2.58 1.42 11.73
CA VAL A 119 2.25 0.81 10.42
C VAL A 119 0.76 0.49 10.31
N MET A 120 0.13 -0.02 11.38
CA MET A 120 -1.31 -0.28 11.42
C MET A 120 -2.13 1.00 11.26
N ILE A 121 -1.73 2.10 11.92
CA ILE A 121 -2.39 3.41 11.77
C ILE A 121 -2.30 3.90 10.32
N ILE A 122 -1.13 3.80 9.70
CA ILE A 122 -0.93 4.17 8.29
C ILE A 122 -1.83 3.33 7.38
N ARG A 123 -1.90 2.01 7.60
CA ARG A 123 -2.76 1.10 6.81
C ARG A 123 -4.25 1.44 6.96
N CYS A 124 -4.72 1.73 8.17
CA CYS A 124 -6.09 2.23 8.39
C CYS A 124 -6.36 3.52 7.62
N GLY A 125 -5.44 4.48 7.69
CA GLY A 125 -5.51 5.74 6.94
C GLY A 125 -5.59 5.52 5.43
N LEU A 126 -4.80 4.60 4.89
CA LEU A 126 -4.82 4.24 3.47
C LEU A 126 -6.14 3.61 3.04
N ILE A 127 -6.67 2.67 3.83
CA ILE A 127 -7.95 2.04 3.55
C ILE A 127 -9.04 3.12 3.46
N ILE A 128 -9.11 4.02 4.44
CA ILE A 128 -10.08 5.13 4.45
C ILE A 128 -9.89 6.03 3.23
N LEU A 129 -8.66 6.44 2.94
CA LEU A 129 -8.32 7.30 1.80
C LEU A 129 -8.79 6.68 0.48
N MET A 130 -8.48 5.40 0.25
CA MET A 130 -8.82 4.67 -0.97
C MET A 130 -10.33 4.43 -1.10
N MET A 131 -11.03 4.12 0.00
CA MET A 131 -12.49 3.98 0.00
C MET A 131 -13.20 5.31 -0.32
N VAL A 132 -12.76 6.42 0.29
CA VAL A 132 -13.35 7.74 0.01
C VAL A 132 -13.09 8.15 -1.44
N ALA A 133 -11.88 7.91 -1.95
CA ALA A 133 -11.55 8.16 -3.35
C ALA A 133 -12.42 7.33 -4.30
N TYR A 134 -12.70 6.06 -3.98
CA TYR A 134 -13.62 5.21 -4.75
C TYR A 134 -15.05 5.77 -4.78
N ILE A 135 -15.58 6.19 -3.63
CA ILE A 135 -16.92 6.80 -3.53
C ILE A 135 -16.99 8.08 -4.38
N PHE A 136 -15.96 8.93 -4.30
CA PHE A 136 -15.88 10.13 -5.13
C PHE A 136 -15.80 9.81 -6.63
N ALA A 137 -15.07 8.77 -7.02
CA ALA A 137 -15.02 8.33 -8.40
C ALA A 137 -16.40 7.86 -8.90
N ASN A 138 -17.20 7.18 -8.07
CA ASN A 138 -18.58 6.82 -8.39
C ASN A 138 -19.46 8.05 -8.63
N GLN A 139 -19.44 9.00 -7.69
CA GLN A 139 -20.28 10.20 -7.76
C GLN A 139 -19.93 11.07 -8.98
N VAL A 140 -18.65 11.15 -9.37
CA VAL A 140 -18.24 11.88 -10.57
C VAL A 140 -18.65 11.13 -11.85
N LYS A 141 -18.62 9.79 -11.83
CA LYS A 141 -19.07 8.98 -12.97
C LYS A 141 -20.58 9.13 -13.22
N GLU A 142 -21.39 9.13 -12.17
CA GLU A 142 -22.85 9.27 -12.25
C GLU A 142 -23.29 10.64 -12.76
N ARG A 143 -22.59 11.72 -12.38
CA ARG A 143 -22.90 13.07 -12.86
C ARG A 143 -22.51 13.35 -14.31
N LYS A 144 -21.75 12.45 -14.94
CA LYS A 144 -21.32 12.54 -16.34
C LYS A 144 -22.16 11.66 -17.28
N LYS A 145 -23.05 10.82 -16.72
CA LYS A 145 -24.07 10.08 -17.47
C LYS A 145 -25.32 10.93 -17.58
#